data_AF-A0A443SWR9-F1
#
_entry.id   AF-A0A443SWR9-F1
#
_cell.length_a   1.000
_cell.length_b   1.000
_cell.length_c   1.000
_cell.angle_alpha   90.00
_cell.angle_beta   90.00
_cell.angle_gamma   90.00
#
_symmetry.space_group_name_H-M   'P 1'
#
loop_
_entity.id
_entity.type
_entity.pdbx_description
1 polymer ?
#
loop_
_entity_poly.entity_id
_entity_poly.type
_entity_poly.pdbx_seq_one_letter_code
_entity_poly.pdbx_strand_id
1 'polypeptide(L)'
;MRLHLSAFQLSSFRKRIQTAVFIALNSTQTRALSYVKFNEKHRERQKHFRDKFRWLWGKYSIVGVGGGLLFAAFLNFKKPVCALSKDDNILDNLSPRFKYNFIADVVQKTAHAVVCISVKDLHPFLGTEITVGTASGFLVDSNGLLLTNAHVVGNRKKVVIKLYDGRSVEGVVEFVDNTCDLATIRINEKNLPFLTFGKSSSLKAGEWVIALGSPFSLTNTITAGVVSSSHRQSGDLGLRNNEIEYIQTDAAINIGNSGGPLVNLDAECIGVNTMKVTAGISFAIPSDYVAKFLERAKNAKNVQKSNMAKKYYLGLSMLTLTNYIAEQLQQQKRNFPDVSKGVLIVKVNPGSPSEAAGLQAKDVIVAVDGKQMSTVSEMYKCINNGKKMKLTVLRKNEKIDITVIPQETI
;
A
#
# COMPACT_ATOMS: atom_id res chain seq x y z
N MET A 1 19.48 -43.94 37.10
CA MET A 1 18.29 -44.58 36.48
C MET A 1 18.58 -44.74 34.99
N ARG A 2 18.93 -45.95 34.54
CA ARG A 2 19.32 -46.26 33.15
C ARG A 2 18.06 -46.26 32.27
N LEU A 3 18.05 -45.45 31.21
CA LEU A 3 16.99 -45.44 30.20
C LEU A 3 17.13 -46.66 29.28
N HIS A 4 16.32 -47.69 29.53
CA HIS A 4 16.09 -48.78 28.59
C HIS A 4 15.16 -48.28 27.47
N LEU A 5 15.73 -47.88 26.34
CA LEU A 5 14.99 -47.76 25.08
C LEU A 5 14.83 -49.16 24.49
N SER A 6 13.59 -49.58 24.26
CA SER A 6 13.28 -50.90 23.70
C SER A 6 13.78 -51.00 22.25
N ALA A 7 14.35 -52.16 21.90
CA ALA A 7 14.88 -52.46 20.57
C ALA A 7 13.85 -52.22 19.43
N PHE A 8 12.57 -52.20 19.76
CA PHE A 8 11.47 -51.95 18.83
C PHE A 8 11.43 -50.49 18.34
N GLN A 9 11.69 -49.49 19.20
CA GLN A 9 11.68 -48.07 18.83
C GLN A 9 12.88 -47.67 17.95
N LEU A 10 14.05 -48.27 18.18
CA LEU A 10 15.24 -48.08 17.34
C LEU A 10 15.07 -48.67 15.93
N SER A 11 14.35 -49.80 15.78
CA SER A 11 14.11 -50.41 14.47
C SER A 11 13.14 -49.59 13.60
N SER A 12 12.10 -49.01 14.21
CA SER A 12 11.12 -48.14 13.57
C SER A 12 11.73 -46.81 13.11
N PHE A 13 12.63 -46.25 13.92
CA PHE A 13 13.35 -45.02 13.58
C PHE A 13 14.35 -45.23 12.44
N ARG A 14 15.09 -46.36 12.44
CA ARG A 14 16.00 -46.73 11.33
C ARG A 14 15.25 -46.95 10.02
N LYS A 15 14.08 -47.63 10.05
CA LYS A 15 13.24 -47.80 8.85
C LYS A 15 12.76 -46.46 8.30
N ARG A 16 12.32 -45.53 9.15
CA ARG A 16 11.87 -44.19 8.72
C ARG A 16 12.99 -43.35 8.10
N ILE A 17 14.21 -43.42 8.62
CA ILE A 17 15.37 -42.74 8.02
C ILE A 17 15.75 -43.38 6.68
N GLN A 18 15.77 -44.71 6.58
CA GLN A 18 16.07 -45.39 5.31
C GLN A 18 15.02 -45.06 4.24
N THR A 19 13.74 -45.01 4.59
CA THR A 19 12.68 -44.60 3.65
C THR A 19 12.82 -43.13 3.24
N ALA A 20 13.13 -42.22 4.16
CA ALA A 20 13.34 -40.81 3.85
C ALA A 20 14.56 -40.57 2.95
N VAL A 21 15.67 -41.28 3.19
CA VAL A 21 16.87 -41.24 2.36
C VAL A 21 16.62 -41.85 0.98
N PHE A 22 15.84 -42.94 0.89
CA PHE A 22 15.47 -43.56 -0.39
C PHE A 22 14.55 -42.67 -1.22
N ILE A 23 13.60 -41.96 -0.60
CA ILE A 23 12.73 -40.98 -1.28
C ILE A 23 13.55 -39.77 -1.74
N ALA A 24 14.47 -39.27 -0.90
CA ALA A 24 15.34 -38.15 -1.26
C ALA A 24 16.26 -38.50 -2.45
N LEU A 25 16.90 -39.67 -2.42
CA LEU A 25 17.78 -40.17 -3.51
C LEU A 25 17.01 -40.44 -4.81
N ASN A 26 15.79 -40.99 -4.74
CA ASN A 26 14.96 -41.17 -5.94
C ASN A 26 14.47 -39.85 -6.52
N SER A 27 14.17 -38.85 -5.68
CA SER A 27 13.73 -37.52 -6.13
C SER A 27 14.87 -36.71 -6.77
N THR A 28 16.11 -36.90 -6.33
CA THR A 28 17.29 -36.28 -6.94
C THR A 28 17.72 -37.01 -8.21
N GLN A 29 17.61 -38.34 -8.28
CA GLN A 29 17.81 -39.09 -9.52
C GLN A 29 16.78 -38.74 -10.61
N THR A 30 15.49 -38.60 -10.27
CA THR A 30 14.47 -38.16 -11.25
C THR A 30 14.70 -36.73 -11.72
N ARG A 31 15.11 -35.79 -10.84
CA ARG A 31 15.50 -34.43 -11.24
C ARG A 31 16.77 -34.42 -12.10
N ALA A 32 17.77 -35.24 -11.78
CA ALA A 32 19.00 -35.34 -12.57
C ALA A 32 18.74 -35.94 -13.97
N LEU A 33 17.95 -37.01 -14.06
CA LEU A 33 17.55 -37.62 -15.33
C LEU A 33 16.69 -36.67 -16.19
N SER A 34 15.85 -35.83 -15.55
CA SER A 34 15.09 -34.79 -16.24
C SER A 34 16.00 -33.69 -16.82
N TYR A 35 17.03 -33.31 -16.06
CA TYR A 35 18.01 -32.30 -16.47
C TYR A 35 18.94 -32.81 -17.58
N VAL A 36 19.35 -34.08 -17.51
CA VAL A 36 20.16 -34.76 -18.54
C VAL A 36 19.34 -34.95 -19.83
N LYS A 37 18.09 -35.43 -19.75
CA LYS A 37 17.19 -35.53 -20.93
C LYS A 37 16.87 -34.18 -21.57
N PHE A 38 16.75 -33.11 -20.76
CA PHE A 38 16.58 -31.75 -21.27
C PHE A 38 17.83 -31.28 -22.03
N ASN A 39 19.03 -31.54 -21.49
CA ASN A 39 20.30 -31.17 -22.13
C ASN A 39 20.61 -31.98 -23.40
N GLU A 40 20.31 -33.28 -23.43
CA GLU A 40 20.48 -34.11 -24.65
C GLU A 40 19.55 -33.65 -25.78
N LYS A 41 18.28 -33.34 -25.47
CA LYS A 41 17.32 -32.82 -26.45
C LYS A 41 17.71 -31.44 -26.99
N HIS A 42 18.37 -30.61 -26.18
CA HIS A 42 18.95 -29.34 -26.61
C HIS A 42 20.22 -29.53 -27.46
N ARG A 43 21.06 -30.52 -27.14
CA ARG A 43 22.27 -30.87 -27.93
C ARG A 43 21.91 -31.43 -29.31
N GLU A 44 20.91 -32.29 -29.40
CA GLU A 44 20.42 -32.82 -30.69
C GLU A 44 19.83 -31.72 -31.57
N ARG A 45 19.05 -30.79 -31.00
CA ARG A 45 18.52 -29.63 -31.73
C ARG A 45 19.62 -28.72 -32.27
N GLN A 46 20.70 -28.50 -31.51
CA GLN A 46 21.84 -27.72 -31.99
C GLN A 46 22.65 -28.45 -33.07
N LYS A 47 22.84 -29.77 -32.95
CA LYS A 47 23.45 -30.59 -34.02
C LYS A 47 22.63 -30.54 -35.30
N HIS A 48 21.32 -30.73 -35.19
CA HIS A 48 20.41 -30.69 -36.34
C HIS A 48 20.39 -29.31 -37.02
N PHE A 49 20.45 -28.22 -36.24
CA PHE A 49 20.54 -26.86 -36.79
C PHE A 49 21.89 -26.64 -37.51
N ARG A 50 23.00 -27.10 -36.93
CA ARG A 50 24.34 -26.95 -37.49
C ARG A 50 24.55 -27.81 -38.75
N ASP A 51 23.98 -29.01 -38.80
CA ASP A 51 24.05 -29.90 -39.95
C ASP A 51 23.14 -29.40 -41.08
N LYS A 52 21.98 -28.81 -40.76
CA LYS A 52 21.12 -28.11 -41.73
C LYS A 52 21.81 -26.86 -42.30
N PHE A 53 22.56 -26.11 -41.48
CA PHE A 53 23.35 -24.96 -41.93
C PHE A 53 24.54 -25.37 -42.81
N ARG A 54 25.24 -26.46 -42.47
CA ARG A 54 26.31 -27.05 -43.30
C ARG A 54 25.77 -27.62 -44.63
N TRP A 55 24.59 -28.22 -44.62
CA TRP A 55 23.91 -28.71 -45.83
C TRP A 55 23.48 -27.56 -46.76
N LEU A 56 22.99 -26.46 -46.19
CA LEU A 56 22.67 -25.25 -46.95
C LEU A 56 23.94 -24.64 -47.58
N TRP A 57 25.02 -24.49 -46.82
CA TRP A 57 26.27 -23.92 -47.36
C TRP A 57 26.93 -24.81 -48.42
N GLY A 58 26.88 -26.14 -48.25
CA GLY A 58 27.43 -27.09 -49.23
C GLY A 58 26.72 -27.08 -50.59
N LYS A 59 25.45 -26.63 -50.67
CA LYS A 59 24.70 -26.50 -51.93
C LYS A 59 24.97 -25.20 -52.69
N TYR A 60 25.45 -24.15 -52.03
CA TYR A 60 25.71 -22.84 -52.66
C TYR A 60 27.16 -22.63 -53.13
N SER A 61 28.04 -23.62 -52.98
CA SER A 61 29.45 -23.52 -53.42
C SER A 61 29.75 -24.09 -54.82
N ILE A 62 28.74 -24.48 -55.62
CA ILE A 62 28.92 -24.97 -57.01
C ILE A 62 28.14 -24.12 -58.02
N VAL A 63 28.04 -22.81 -57.81
CA VAL A 63 27.72 -21.85 -58.88
C VAL A 63 28.76 -20.73 -58.84
N GLY A 64 30.01 -21.14 -59.05
CA GLY A 64 31.13 -20.24 -59.29
C GLY A 64 31.09 -19.71 -60.72
N VAL A 65 31.49 -18.44 -60.85
CA VAL A 65 31.95 -17.74 -62.07
C VAL A 65 30.91 -16.98 -62.92
N GLY A 66 29.60 -17.22 -62.80
CA GLY A 66 28.59 -16.43 -63.54
C GLY A 66 28.06 -15.16 -62.83
N GLY A 67 28.08 -15.13 -61.50
CA GLY A 67 27.36 -14.11 -60.70
C GLY A 67 28.09 -12.78 -60.46
N GLY A 68 29.40 -12.72 -60.73
CA GLY A 68 30.22 -11.54 -60.43
C GLY A 68 29.86 -10.30 -61.27
N LEU A 69 29.42 -10.50 -62.52
CA LEU A 69 29.02 -9.42 -63.41
C LEU A 69 27.62 -8.87 -63.13
N LEU A 70 26.69 -9.70 -62.64
CA LEU A 70 25.37 -9.24 -62.20
C LEU A 70 25.42 -8.49 -60.87
N PHE A 71 26.34 -8.85 -59.97
CA PHE A 71 26.53 -8.14 -58.70
C PHE A 71 27.12 -6.74 -58.91
N ALA A 72 28.04 -6.57 -59.87
CA ALA A 72 28.59 -5.27 -60.24
C ALA A 72 27.56 -4.36 -60.95
N ALA A 73 26.64 -4.94 -61.75
CA ALA A 73 25.54 -4.20 -62.36
C ALA A 73 24.48 -3.76 -61.34
N PHE A 74 24.24 -4.55 -60.28
CA PHE A 74 23.32 -4.19 -59.20
C PHE A 74 23.84 -3.05 -58.31
N LEU A 75 25.17 -2.96 -58.15
CA LEU A 75 25.81 -1.89 -57.37
C LEU A 75 25.88 -0.53 -58.09
N ASN A 76 25.59 -0.47 -59.39
CA ASN A 76 25.63 0.77 -60.18
C ASN A 76 24.27 1.45 -60.37
N PHE A 77 23.19 0.94 -59.77
CA PHE A 77 21.95 1.70 -59.66
C PHE A 77 22.01 2.68 -58.49
N LYS A 78 22.44 3.91 -58.81
CA LYS A 78 22.18 5.11 -58.01
C LYS A 78 20.71 5.17 -57.58
N LYS A 79 20.47 4.93 -56.30
CA LYS A 79 19.83 5.86 -55.35
C LYS A 79 20.23 5.37 -53.96
N PRO A 80 20.63 6.25 -53.04
CA PRO A 80 20.86 5.83 -51.66
C PRO A 80 19.53 5.27 -51.17
N VAL A 81 19.46 3.96 -50.92
CA VAL A 81 18.34 3.43 -50.15
C VAL A 81 18.40 4.16 -48.83
N CYS A 82 17.38 4.98 -48.63
CA CYS A 82 17.25 5.96 -47.57
C CYS A 82 17.92 5.50 -46.28
N ALA A 83 18.67 6.43 -45.68
CA ALA A 83 18.79 6.52 -44.25
C ALA A 83 17.50 5.99 -43.62
N LEU A 84 17.61 4.98 -42.75
CA LEU A 84 16.57 4.65 -41.79
C LEU A 84 16.17 6.00 -41.18
N SER A 85 15.00 6.51 -41.58
CA SER A 85 14.46 7.70 -40.98
C SER A 85 14.33 7.35 -39.52
N LYS A 86 14.83 8.25 -38.70
CA LYS A 86 14.68 8.23 -37.25
C LYS A 86 13.22 8.57 -36.92
N ASP A 87 12.30 7.77 -37.45
CA ASP A 87 10.89 7.75 -37.08
C ASP A 87 10.72 6.67 -36.01
N ASP A 88 11.42 6.85 -34.88
CA ASP A 88 11.27 6.01 -33.67
C ASP A 88 9.79 5.97 -33.21
N ASN A 89 8.98 6.95 -33.64
CA ASN A 89 7.55 7.06 -33.32
C ASN A 89 6.62 6.02 -33.95
N ILE A 90 6.98 5.35 -35.06
CA ILE A 90 6.03 4.43 -35.73
C ILE A 90 6.07 3.03 -35.10
N LEU A 91 7.25 2.54 -34.73
CA LEU A 91 7.40 1.25 -34.03
C LEU A 91 6.94 1.35 -32.56
N ASP A 92 7.16 2.50 -31.92
CA ASP A 92 6.68 2.73 -30.56
C ASP A 92 5.14 2.72 -30.51
N ASN A 93 4.44 3.34 -31.47
CA ASN A 93 2.97 3.36 -31.51
C ASN A 93 2.31 1.99 -31.76
N LEU A 94 3.05 0.99 -32.23
CA LEU A 94 2.56 -0.38 -32.41
C LEU A 94 2.78 -1.28 -31.19
N SER A 95 3.69 -0.91 -30.29
CA SER A 95 3.99 -1.70 -29.11
C SER A 95 2.84 -1.63 -28.11
N PRO A 96 2.29 -2.77 -27.65
CA PRO A 96 1.34 -2.79 -26.54
C PRO A 96 1.85 -2.06 -25.29
N ARG A 97 3.18 -2.00 -25.08
CA ARG A 97 3.79 -1.26 -23.97
C ARG A 97 3.55 0.24 -24.05
N PHE A 98 3.63 0.86 -25.22
CA PHE A 98 3.42 2.30 -25.34
C PHE A 98 1.93 2.65 -25.43
N LYS A 99 1.11 1.71 -25.95
CA LYS A 99 -0.32 1.93 -26.12
C LYS A 99 -1.16 1.73 -24.86
N TYR A 100 -0.78 0.79 -23.99
CA TYR A 100 -1.64 0.35 -22.87
C TYR A 100 -1.04 0.57 -21.49
N ASN A 101 0.07 1.32 -21.36
CA ASN A 101 0.72 1.55 -20.07
C ASN A 101 0.19 2.81 -19.35
N PHE A 102 -1.14 2.98 -19.38
CA PHE A 102 -1.84 4.14 -18.80
C PHE A 102 -1.55 4.31 -17.30
N ILE A 103 -1.28 3.22 -16.56
CA ILE A 103 -0.89 3.30 -15.15
C ILE A 103 0.43 4.06 -14.99
N ALA A 104 1.43 3.76 -15.84
CA ALA A 104 2.71 4.45 -15.79
C ALA A 104 2.58 5.93 -16.14
N ASP A 105 1.71 6.26 -17.10
CA ASP A 105 1.46 7.65 -17.52
C ASP A 105 0.85 8.47 -16.37
N VAL A 106 -0.13 7.90 -15.67
CA VAL A 106 -0.75 8.56 -14.51
C VAL A 106 0.26 8.72 -13.38
N VAL A 107 1.04 7.67 -13.07
CA VAL A 107 2.09 7.74 -12.06
C VAL A 107 3.09 8.85 -12.39
N GLN A 108 3.56 8.93 -13.64
CA GLN A 108 4.51 9.95 -14.07
C GLN A 108 3.96 11.37 -13.91
N LYS A 109 2.68 11.59 -14.23
CA LYS A 109 2.02 12.89 -14.07
C LYS A 109 1.86 13.28 -12.60
N THR A 110 1.60 12.32 -11.72
CA THR A 110 1.15 12.59 -10.35
C THR A 110 2.25 12.50 -9.30
N ALA A 111 3.30 11.70 -9.54
CA ALA A 111 4.30 11.36 -8.53
C ALA A 111 5.01 12.57 -7.93
N HIS A 112 5.22 13.63 -8.72
CA HIS A 112 5.88 14.87 -8.27
C HIS A 112 5.12 15.61 -7.16
N ALA A 113 3.79 15.43 -7.08
CA ALA A 113 2.95 16.05 -6.06
C ALA A 113 2.79 15.18 -4.80
N VAL A 114 3.27 13.93 -4.81
CA VAL A 114 3.18 13.00 -3.68
C VAL A 114 4.42 13.16 -2.79
N VAL A 115 4.21 13.19 -1.48
CA VAL A 115 5.27 13.43 -0.50
C VAL A 115 5.35 12.33 0.55
N CYS A 116 6.53 12.20 1.14
CA CYS A 116 6.76 11.36 2.31
C CYS A 116 6.62 12.21 3.57
N ILE A 117 5.78 11.78 4.52
CA ILE A 117 5.61 12.41 5.82
C ILE A 117 6.35 11.57 6.84
N SER A 118 7.41 12.14 7.41
CA SER A 118 8.19 11.55 8.49
C SER A 118 7.84 12.19 9.80
N VAL A 119 7.42 11.34 10.72
CA VAL A 119 7.08 11.71 12.08
C VAL A 119 8.28 11.39 12.96
N LYS A 120 8.78 12.41 13.67
CA LYS A 120 9.94 12.28 14.55
C LYS A 120 9.55 12.49 16.01
N ASP A 121 10.15 11.72 16.89
CA ASP A 121 10.11 11.93 18.34
C ASP A 121 11.52 12.02 18.91
N LEU A 122 11.65 12.63 20.09
CA LEU A 122 12.91 12.68 20.84
C LEU A 122 13.18 11.31 21.49
N HIS A 123 14.37 10.78 21.26
CA HIS A 123 14.82 9.58 21.95
C HIS A 123 14.92 9.87 23.46
N PRO A 124 14.24 9.11 24.34
CA PRO A 124 14.09 9.44 25.77
C PRO A 124 15.40 9.65 26.52
N PHE A 125 16.47 8.97 26.10
CA PHE A 125 17.78 9.01 26.77
C PHE A 125 18.86 9.78 26.00
N LEU A 126 18.72 9.91 24.68
CA LEU A 126 19.79 10.44 23.83
C LEU A 126 19.53 11.89 23.41
N GLY A 127 18.30 12.40 23.59
CA GLY A 127 17.92 13.75 23.14
C GLY A 127 17.98 13.93 21.62
N THR A 128 18.26 12.87 20.86
CA THR A 128 18.30 12.87 19.40
C THR A 128 16.92 12.59 18.83
N GLU A 129 16.54 13.26 17.74
CA GLU A 129 15.31 12.93 17.03
C GLU A 129 15.44 11.58 16.31
N ILE A 130 14.47 10.70 16.52
CA ILE A 130 14.32 9.45 15.80
C ILE A 130 13.02 9.46 15.00
N THR A 131 13.05 8.91 13.78
CA THR A 131 11.83 8.73 12.99
C THR A 131 11.04 7.57 13.58
N VAL A 132 9.85 7.88 14.09
CA VAL A 132 8.93 6.90 14.71
C VAL A 132 7.89 6.36 13.74
N GLY A 133 7.65 7.07 12.63
CA GLY A 133 6.73 6.61 11.60
C GLY A 133 6.92 7.35 10.28
N THR A 134 6.63 6.67 9.19
CA THR A 134 6.52 7.26 7.86
C THR A 134 5.14 6.97 7.27
N ALA A 135 4.67 7.90 6.46
CA ALA A 135 3.40 7.81 5.74
C ALA A 135 3.46 8.68 4.48
N SER A 136 2.34 8.77 3.76
CA SER A 136 2.22 9.59 2.56
C SER A 136 1.33 10.81 2.78
N GLY A 137 1.53 11.79 1.91
CA GLY A 137 0.62 12.90 1.69
C GLY A 137 0.76 13.39 0.25
N PHE A 138 0.03 14.44 -0.10
CA PHE A 138 0.15 15.07 -1.40
C PHE A 138 -0.16 16.56 -1.35
N LEU A 139 0.43 17.30 -2.28
CA LEU A 139 0.25 18.72 -2.44
C LEU A 139 -1.09 19.01 -3.13
N VAL A 140 -1.85 19.94 -2.57
CA VAL A 140 -3.17 20.37 -3.08
C VAL A 140 -3.19 21.82 -3.56
N ASP A 141 -2.12 22.58 -3.30
CA ASP A 141 -1.88 23.90 -3.89
C ASP A 141 -0.39 24.11 -4.17
N SER A 142 -0.08 25.10 -5.01
CA SER A 142 1.30 25.47 -5.36
C SER A 142 2.05 26.24 -4.26
N ASN A 143 1.36 26.59 -3.16
CA ASN A 143 1.86 27.35 -2.01
C ASN A 143 2.15 26.44 -0.80
N GLY A 144 2.34 25.14 -1.03
CA GLY A 144 2.75 24.19 0.00
C GLY A 144 1.67 23.73 0.96
N LEU A 145 0.38 23.72 0.56
CA LEU A 145 -0.66 23.01 1.30
C LEU A 145 -0.60 21.52 0.95
N LEU A 146 -0.50 20.70 1.98
CA LEU A 146 -0.54 19.24 1.89
C LEU A 146 -1.80 18.71 2.54
N LEU A 147 -2.27 17.58 2.01
CA LEU A 147 -3.31 16.76 2.62
C LEU A 147 -2.74 15.38 2.99
N THR A 148 -3.19 14.85 4.12
CA THR A 148 -2.93 13.49 4.58
C THR A 148 -4.03 13.03 5.54
N ASN A 149 -3.89 11.84 6.16
CA ASN A 149 -4.78 11.40 7.21
C ASN A 149 -4.46 12.03 8.57
N ALA A 150 -5.47 12.15 9.44
CA ALA A 150 -5.28 12.65 10.80
C ALA A 150 -4.40 11.71 11.64
N HIS A 151 -4.59 10.40 11.49
CA HIS A 151 -3.80 9.41 12.23
C HIS A 151 -2.32 9.42 11.83
N VAL A 152 -1.95 9.97 10.67
CA VAL A 152 -0.55 10.09 10.23
C VAL A 152 0.19 11.12 11.08
N VAL A 153 -0.41 12.28 11.31
CA VAL A 153 0.22 13.36 12.09
C VAL A 153 0.09 13.13 13.61
N GLY A 154 -0.95 12.42 14.05
CA GLY A 154 -1.22 12.19 15.46
C GLY A 154 -1.45 13.52 16.20
N ASN A 155 -0.77 13.72 17.33
CA ASN A 155 -0.87 14.94 18.14
C ASN A 155 0.33 15.89 17.98
N ARG A 156 1.04 15.82 16.84
CA ARG A 156 2.27 16.59 16.63
C ARG A 156 1.97 17.89 15.89
N LYS A 157 2.59 18.99 16.35
CA LYS A 157 2.48 20.32 15.70
C LYS A 157 3.30 20.42 14.41
N LYS A 158 4.40 19.67 14.35
CA LYS A 158 5.39 19.72 13.28
C LYS A 158 5.71 18.30 12.83
N VAL A 159 5.97 18.15 11.54
CA VAL A 159 6.44 16.92 10.91
C VAL A 159 7.52 17.25 9.89
N VAL A 160 8.30 16.26 9.48
CA VAL A 160 9.26 16.41 8.39
C VAL A 160 8.63 15.93 7.10
N ILE A 161 8.64 16.78 6.08
CA ILE A 161 8.11 16.48 4.75
C ILE A 161 9.28 16.27 3.82
N LYS A 162 9.33 15.12 3.15
CA LYS A 162 10.30 14.85 2.10
C LYS A 162 9.60 14.88 0.74
N LEU A 163 10.02 15.83 -0.08
CA LEU A 163 9.48 16.10 -1.41
C LEU A 163 10.01 15.10 -2.44
N TYR A 164 9.37 15.05 -3.61
CA TYR A 164 9.77 14.16 -4.71
C TYR A 164 11.21 14.40 -5.18
N ASP A 165 11.68 15.64 -5.15
CA ASP A 165 13.06 16.02 -5.53
C ASP A 165 14.12 15.61 -4.48
N GLY A 166 13.71 14.98 -3.39
CA GLY A 166 14.57 14.52 -2.30
C GLY A 166 14.80 15.55 -1.19
N ARG A 167 14.38 16.81 -1.36
CA ARG A 167 14.49 17.83 -0.29
C ARG A 167 13.63 17.46 0.89
N SER A 168 14.14 17.73 2.09
CA SER A 168 13.40 17.58 3.35
C SER A 168 13.15 18.95 3.95
N VAL A 169 11.89 19.25 4.26
CA VAL A 169 11.43 20.53 4.80
C VAL A 169 10.57 20.31 6.04
N GLU A 170 10.50 21.30 6.91
CA GLU A 170 9.58 21.26 8.06
C GLU A 170 8.15 21.60 7.59
N GLY A 171 7.18 20.79 8.02
CA GLY A 171 5.76 21.03 7.82
C GLY A 171 5.05 21.31 9.13
N VAL A 172 4.17 22.31 9.14
CA VAL A 172 3.33 22.70 10.28
C VAL A 172 1.93 22.15 10.08
N VAL A 173 1.41 21.42 11.06
CA VAL A 173 0.04 20.90 11.02
C VAL A 173 -0.95 22.04 11.28
N GLU A 174 -1.75 22.39 10.28
CA GLU A 174 -2.66 23.55 10.34
C GLU A 174 -4.06 23.18 10.86
N PHE A 175 -4.56 22.00 10.49
CA PHE A 175 -5.91 21.56 10.84
C PHE A 175 -5.98 20.04 10.87
N VAL A 176 -6.68 19.49 11.86
CA VAL A 176 -6.87 18.04 12.03
C VAL A 176 -8.33 17.76 12.35
N ASP A 177 -8.95 16.88 11.57
CA ASP A 177 -10.28 16.37 11.84
C ASP A 177 -10.22 14.84 12.01
N ASN A 178 -10.13 14.42 13.28
CA ASN A 178 -10.15 13.01 13.66
C ASN A 178 -11.48 12.30 13.35
N THR A 179 -12.55 13.02 13.01
CA THR A 179 -13.84 12.40 12.69
C THR A 179 -13.86 11.82 11.28
N CYS A 180 -13.22 12.51 10.33
CA CYS A 180 -13.07 12.07 8.96
C CYS A 180 -11.68 11.53 8.63
N ASP A 181 -10.76 11.53 9.61
CA ASP A 181 -9.38 11.09 9.46
C ASP A 181 -8.61 11.87 8.37
N LEU A 182 -8.74 13.20 8.38
CA LEU A 182 -8.01 14.12 7.49
C LEU A 182 -7.23 15.17 8.28
N ALA A 183 -6.07 15.55 7.74
CA ALA A 183 -5.25 16.65 8.25
C ALA A 183 -4.63 17.46 7.12
N THR A 184 -4.49 18.77 7.34
CA THR A 184 -3.74 19.67 6.47
C THR A 184 -2.42 20.06 7.09
N ILE A 185 -1.37 20.12 6.27
CA ILE A 185 -0.02 20.52 6.67
C ILE A 185 0.45 21.62 5.73
N ARG A 186 1.16 22.62 6.26
CA ARG A 186 1.77 23.70 5.47
C ARG A 186 3.28 23.60 5.50
N ILE A 187 3.89 23.71 4.33
CA ILE A 187 5.34 23.90 4.18
C ILE A 187 5.62 25.29 3.60
N ASN A 188 6.78 25.86 3.91
CA ASN A 188 7.20 27.18 3.41
C ASN A 188 7.93 27.08 2.07
N GLU A 189 7.22 26.58 1.05
CA GLU A 189 7.74 26.35 -0.29
C GLU A 189 6.71 26.84 -1.32
N LYS A 190 7.15 27.29 -2.50
CA LYS A 190 6.29 27.86 -3.55
C LYS A 190 6.56 27.22 -4.90
N ASN A 191 5.65 27.44 -5.85
CA ASN A 191 5.73 26.91 -7.22
C ASN A 191 5.83 25.38 -7.26
N LEU A 192 5.15 24.73 -6.31
CA LEU A 192 5.17 23.29 -6.19
C LEU A 192 4.17 22.62 -7.14
N PRO A 193 4.46 21.41 -7.66
CA PRO A 193 3.48 20.58 -8.34
C PRO A 193 2.40 20.14 -7.34
N PHE A 194 1.14 20.11 -7.76
CA PHE A 194 0.02 19.72 -6.93
C PHE A 194 -1.01 18.92 -7.72
N LEU A 195 -1.86 18.18 -7.02
CA LEU A 195 -2.96 17.43 -7.63
C LEU A 195 -4.25 18.24 -7.61
N THR A 196 -5.02 18.12 -8.68
CA THR A 196 -6.41 18.58 -8.75
C THR A 196 -7.33 17.50 -8.19
N PHE A 197 -8.50 17.91 -7.72
CA PHE A 197 -9.54 16.99 -7.26
C PHE A 197 -10.51 16.68 -8.41
N GLY A 198 -10.78 15.40 -8.62
CA GLY A 198 -11.87 14.92 -9.45
C GLY A 198 -13.16 14.85 -8.64
N LYS A 199 -14.27 14.49 -9.28
CA LYS A 199 -15.58 14.31 -8.62
C LYS A 199 -15.76 12.85 -8.19
N SER A 200 -15.68 12.58 -6.89
CA SER A 200 -15.92 11.23 -6.36
C SER A 200 -17.35 10.74 -6.60
N SER A 201 -18.32 11.66 -6.62
CA SER A 201 -19.74 11.39 -6.89
C SER A 201 -20.03 10.85 -8.30
N SER A 202 -19.12 11.07 -9.27
CA SER A 202 -19.27 10.51 -10.62
C SER A 202 -18.59 9.16 -10.83
N LEU A 203 -17.92 8.62 -9.80
CA LEU A 203 -17.20 7.36 -9.91
C LEU A 203 -18.13 6.18 -10.16
N LYS A 204 -17.76 5.37 -11.15
CA LYS A 204 -18.41 4.10 -11.48
C LYS A 204 -17.62 2.92 -10.92
N ALA A 205 -18.34 1.90 -10.48
CA ALA A 205 -17.72 0.62 -10.17
C ALA A 205 -17.02 0.06 -11.43
N GLY A 206 -15.80 -0.46 -11.26
CA GLY A 206 -14.93 -0.95 -12.32
C GLY A 206 -13.95 0.08 -12.88
N GLU A 207 -14.04 1.35 -12.51
CA GLU A 207 -13.04 2.35 -12.92
C GLU A 207 -11.66 2.02 -12.35
N TRP A 208 -10.63 2.15 -13.19
CA TRP A 208 -9.24 2.00 -12.77
C TRP A 208 -8.82 3.14 -11.85
N VAL A 209 -8.12 2.77 -10.79
CA VAL A 209 -7.57 3.70 -9.81
C VAL A 209 -6.16 3.30 -9.42
N ILE A 210 -5.37 4.31 -9.06
CA ILE A 210 -4.01 4.14 -8.57
C ILE A 210 -3.91 4.74 -7.18
N ALA A 211 -3.58 3.91 -6.19
CA ALA A 211 -3.25 4.36 -4.85
C ALA A 211 -1.74 4.65 -4.79
N LEU A 212 -1.41 5.94 -4.66
CA LEU A 212 -0.05 6.44 -4.65
C LEU A 212 0.43 6.68 -3.23
N GLY A 213 1.72 6.48 -3.01
CA GLY A 213 2.40 6.82 -1.78
C GLY A 213 3.90 6.93 -1.94
N SER A 214 4.55 7.58 -0.98
CA SER A 214 6.00 7.71 -0.87
C SER A 214 6.45 7.34 0.56
N PRO A 215 6.39 6.05 0.98
CA PRO A 215 6.77 5.66 2.35
C PRO A 215 8.24 5.83 2.66
N PHE A 216 9.08 5.59 1.65
CA PHE A 216 10.51 5.70 1.73
C PHE A 216 10.93 6.52 0.53
N SER A 217 11.73 7.54 0.79
CA SER A 217 12.07 8.61 -0.13
C SER A 217 12.76 8.26 -1.45
N LEU A 218 12.84 6.98 -1.79
CA LEU A 218 13.39 6.45 -3.04
C LEU A 218 12.47 5.40 -3.69
N THR A 219 11.34 5.04 -3.10
CA THR A 219 10.44 4.00 -3.64
C THR A 219 9.00 4.36 -3.33
N ASN A 220 8.28 4.83 -4.35
CA ASN A 220 6.84 5.05 -4.24
C ASN A 220 6.14 3.69 -4.07
N THR A 221 5.23 3.60 -3.11
CA THR A 221 4.37 2.42 -2.95
C THR A 221 3.13 2.64 -3.79
N ILE A 222 3.23 2.20 -5.04
CA ILE A 222 2.20 2.35 -6.05
C ILE A 222 1.46 1.03 -6.17
N THR A 223 0.15 1.09 -6.06
CA THR A 223 -0.72 -0.06 -6.31
C THR A 223 -1.88 0.39 -7.19
N ALA A 224 -2.24 -0.41 -8.17
CA ALA A 224 -3.39 -0.17 -9.03
C ALA A 224 -4.47 -1.22 -8.79
N GLY A 225 -5.70 -0.85 -9.06
CA GLY A 225 -6.88 -1.69 -8.92
C GLY A 225 -8.08 -1.00 -9.54
N VAL A 226 -9.27 -1.44 -9.18
CA VAL A 226 -10.54 -0.85 -9.60
C VAL A 226 -11.34 -0.35 -8.42
N VAL A 227 -12.27 0.57 -8.68
CA VAL A 227 -13.33 0.93 -7.73
C VAL A 227 -14.30 -0.25 -7.64
N SER A 228 -14.36 -0.91 -6.49
CA SER A 228 -15.36 -1.96 -6.24
C SER A 228 -16.73 -1.35 -5.88
N SER A 229 -16.73 -0.19 -5.22
CA SER A 229 -17.93 0.60 -4.91
C SER A 229 -17.56 2.04 -4.64
N SER A 230 -18.34 2.99 -5.15
CA SER A 230 -18.15 4.43 -4.93
C SER A 230 -18.95 4.99 -3.74
N HIS A 231 -19.90 4.22 -3.20
CA HIS A 231 -20.88 4.69 -2.20
C HIS A 231 -21.00 3.70 -1.03
N ARG A 232 -19.89 3.28 -0.44
CA ARG A 232 -19.94 2.35 0.69
C ARG A 232 -20.21 3.12 1.98
N GLN A 233 -21.39 2.95 2.55
CA GLN A 233 -21.75 3.63 3.79
C GLN A 233 -20.77 3.26 4.91
N SER A 234 -20.20 4.28 5.53
CA SER A 234 -19.36 4.20 6.73
C SER A 234 -19.94 3.33 7.84
N GLY A 235 -21.26 3.29 8.01
CA GLY A 235 -21.95 2.41 8.96
C GLY A 235 -21.68 0.93 8.70
N ASP A 236 -21.73 0.49 7.43
CA ASP A 236 -21.41 -0.89 7.03
C ASP A 236 -19.94 -1.23 7.28
N LEU A 237 -19.09 -0.21 7.17
CA LEU A 237 -17.67 -0.29 7.43
C LEU A 237 -17.34 -0.18 8.91
N GLY A 238 -18.32 0.12 9.75
CA GLY A 238 -18.10 0.36 11.16
C GLY A 238 -17.31 1.63 11.49
N LEU A 239 -17.21 2.57 10.56
CA LEU A 239 -16.48 3.81 10.75
C LEU A 239 -17.31 4.80 11.58
N ARG A 240 -16.62 5.75 12.22
CA ARG A 240 -17.23 6.69 13.17
C ARG A 240 -18.30 7.57 12.52
N ASN A 241 -18.02 8.06 11.32
CA ASN A 241 -18.81 9.10 10.68
C ASN A 241 -19.76 8.49 9.66
N ASN A 242 -21.00 8.23 10.10
CA ASN A 242 -22.10 7.69 9.29
C ASN A 242 -22.45 8.56 8.05
N GLU A 243 -21.95 9.79 7.97
CA GLU A 243 -22.20 10.71 6.84
C GLU A 243 -21.20 10.55 5.69
N ILE A 244 -20.12 9.79 5.88
CA ILE A 244 -19.12 9.54 4.84
C ILE A 244 -19.45 8.25 4.11
N GLU A 245 -19.52 8.33 2.79
CA GLU A 245 -19.53 7.17 1.92
C GLU A 245 -18.13 6.95 1.38
N TYR A 246 -17.50 5.85 1.77
CA TYR A 246 -16.12 5.57 1.40
C TYR A 246 -16.03 4.94 0.00
N ILE A 247 -14.94 5.24 -0.68
CA ILE A 247 -14.57 4.56 -1.93
C ILE A 247 -13.93 3.24 -1.55
N GLN A 248 -14.53 2.13 -2.01
CA GLN A 248 -13.97 0.80 -1.88
C GLN A 248 -13.15 0.46 -3.13
N THR A 249 -11.94 -0.03 -2.94
CA THR A 249 -11.06 -0.50 -4.02
C THR A 249 -10.30 -1.76 -3.61
N ASP A 250 -9.90 -2.55 -4.60
CA ASP A 250 -8.96 -3.66 -4.44
C ASP A 250 -7.49 -3.21 -4.60
N ALA A 251 -7.24 -1.96 -5.01
CA ALA A 251 -5.91 -1.36 -4.98
C ALA A 251 -5.37 -1.41 -3.54
N ALA A 252 -4.23 -2.06 -3.36
CA ALA A 252 -3.75 -2.41 -2.03
C ALA A 252 -3.26 -1.18 -1.25
N ILE A 253 -4.04 -0.75 -0.26
CA ILE A 253 -3.63 0.28 0.69
C ILE A 253 -2.81 -0.35 1.83
N ASN A 254 -1.70 0.28 2.19
CA ASN A 254 -0.82 -0.12 3.29
C ASN A 254 -0.27 1.12 4.00
N ILE A 255 0.51 0.91 5.07
CA ILE A 255 1.10 1.99 5.86
C ILE A 255 1.83 3.01 4.98
N GLY A 256 2.41 2.55 3.86
CA GLY A 256 3.22 3.39 3.03
C GLY A 256 2.50 4.30 2.06
N ASN A 257 1.30 3.94 1.57
CA ASN A 257 0.48 4.82 0.73
C ASN A 257 -0.73 5.42 1.47
N SER A 258 -0.94 5.05 2.74
CA SER A 258 -1.90 5.73 3.63
C SER A 258 -1.59 7.22 3.75
N GLY A 259 -2.63 8.04 3.63
CA GLY A 259 -2.54 9.49 3.56
C GLY A 259 -2.23 10.03 2.17
N GLY A 260 -1.76 9.17 1.26
CA GLY A 260 -1.54 9.51 -0.15
C GLY A 260 -2.85 9.56 -0.95
N PRO A 261 -2.79 10.00 -2.21
CA PRO A 261 -3.96 10.13 -3.06
C PRO A 261 -4.36 8.80 -3.71
N LEU A 262 -5.66 8.61 -3.90
CA LEU A 262 -6.25 7.68 -4.83
C LEU A 262 -6.60 8.47 -6.10
N VAL A 263 -6.00 8.12 -7.23
CA VAL A 263 -6.15 8.87 -8.48
C VAL A 263 -6.85 8.06 -9.58
N ASN A 264 -7.65 8.73 -10.40
CA ASN A 264 -8.25 8.15 -11.61
C ASN A 264 -7.29 8.20 -12.81
N LEU A 265 -7.73 7.73 -13.97
CA LEU A 265 -6.92 7.71 -15.20
C LEU A 265 -6.63 9.11 -15.78
N ASP A 266 -7.40 10.13 -15.36
CA ASP A 266 -7.18 11.53 -15.74
C ASP A 266 -6.18 12.24 -14.82
N ALA A 267 -5.53 11.51 -13.91
CA ALA A 267 -4.59 12.02 -12.91
C ALA A 267 -5.22 12.97 -11.88
N GLU A 268 -6.53 12.87 -11.67
CA GLU A 268 -7.25 13.63 -10.66
C GLU A 268 -7.35 12.82 -9.36
N CYS A 269 -7.19 13.50 -8.22
CA CYS A 269 -7.40 12.91 -6.91
C CYS A 269 -8.91 12.73 -6.66
N ILE A 270 -9.35 11.48 -6.57
CA ILE A 270 -10.73 11.09 -6.29
C ILE A 270 -10.92 10.68 -4.82
N GLY A 271 -9.83 10.51 -4.07
CA GLY A 271 -9.90 10.24 -2.64
C GLY A 271 -8.55 10.17 -1.95
N VAL A 272 -8.58 10.01 -0.62
CA VAL A 272 -7.39 9.88 0.23
C VAL A 272 -7.32 8.46 0.76
N ASN A 273 -6.21 7.76 0.51
CA ASN A 273 -5.99 6.39 0.95
C ASN A 273 -6.00 6.31 2.47
N THR A 274 -6.92 5.56 3.09
CA THR A 274 -7.10 5.59 4.55
C THR A 274 -6.75 4.26 5.19
N MET A 275 -7.34 3.16 4.71
CA MET A 275 -7.16 1.88 5.38
C MET A 275 -7.36 0.67 4.48
N LYS A 276 -6.78 -0.44 4.91
CA LYS A 276 -7.04 -1.78 4.39
C LYS A 276 -7.65 -2.61 5.51
N VAL A 277 -8.84 -3.14 5.27
CA VAL A 277 -9.51 -4.06 6.22
C VAL A 277 -8.94 -5.46 6.01
N THR A 278 -8.90 -5.89 4.76
CA THR A 278 -8.34 -7.20 4.40
C THR A 278 -7.82 -7.26 2.96
N ALA A 279 -7.29 -8.41 2.54
CA ALA A 279 -6.81 -8.59 1.17
C ALA A 279 -7.95 -8.34 0.16
N GLY A 280 -7.72 -7.45 -0.82
CA GLY A 280 -8.70 -7.06 -1.83
C GLY A 280 -9.77 -6.08 -1.36
N ILE A 281 -9.72 -5.59 -0.11
CA ILE A 281 -10.67 -4.61 0.42
C ILE A 281 -9.92 -3.47 1.12
N SER A 282 -9.86 -2.35 0.41
CA SER A 282 -9.25 -1.10 0.84
C SER A 282 -10.24 0.06 0.68
N PHE A 283 -10.08 1.09 1.52
CA PHE A 283 -10.96 2.24 1.58
C PHE A 283 -10.21 3.56 1.49
N ALA A 284 -10.81 4.50 0.76
CA ALA A 284 -10.38 5.88 0.64
C ALA A 284 -11.52 6.85 0.98
N ILE A 285 -11.17 7.99 1.57
CA ILE A 285 -12.10 9.10 1.83
C ILE A 285 -12.37 9.83 0.51
N PRO A 286 -13.62 10.05 0.08
CA PRO A 286 -13.95 10.64 -1.22
C PRO A 286 -13.53 12.11 -1.35
N SER A 287 -13.10 12.52 -2.54
CA SER A 287 -12.64 13.88 -2.85
C SER A 287 -13.71 14.96 -2.61
N ASP A 288 -14.99 14.67 -2.86
CA ASP A 288 -16.08 15.63 -2.61
C ASP A 288 -16.22 15.94 -1.10
N TYR A 289 -15.91 14.95 -0.25
CA TYR A 289 -15.87 15.16 1.20
C TYR A 289 -14.60 15.90 1.62
N VAL A 290 -13.47 15.63 0.96
CA VAL A 290 -12.22 16.38 1.15
C VAL A 290 -12.41 17.87 0.85
N ALA A 291 -13.14 18.22 -0.22
CA ALA A 291 -13.45 19.61 -0.56
C ALA A 291 -14.16 20.34 0.60
N LYS A 292 -15.20 19.72 1.17
CA LYS A 292 -15.90 20.24 2.37
C LYS A 292 -14.98 20.37 3.57
N PHE A 293 -14.06 19.43 3.77
CA PHE A 293 -13.04 19.51 4.83
C PHE A 293 -12.08 20.69 4.61
N LEU A 294 -11.61 20.92 3.39
CA LEU A 294 -10.72 22.03 3.07
C LEU A 294 -11.41 23.40 3.25
N GLU A 295 -12.70 23.51 2.95
CA GLU A 295 -13.49 24.71 3.25
C GLU A 295 -13.57 24.97 4.77
N ARG A 296 -13.87 23.93 5.56
CA ARG A 296 -13.85 24.03 7.04
C ARG A 296 -12.48 24.42 7.57
N ALA A 297 -11.41 23.85 7.03
CA ALA A 297 -10.03 24.17 7.42
C ALA A 297 -9.69 25.64 7.13
N LYS A 298 -10.11 26.18 5.98
CA LYS A 298 -9.95 27.61 5.65
C LYS A 298 -10.73 28.49 6.63
N ASN A 299 -11.97 28.14 6.95
CA ASN A 299 -12.81 28.91 7.86
C ASN A 299 -12.30 28.86 9.31
N ALA A 300 -11.75 27.72 9.75
CA ALA A 300 -11.19 27.56 11.09
C ALA A 300 -10.01 28.50 11.36
N LYS A 301 -9.23 28.88 10.33
CA LYS A 301 -8.18 29.90 10.46
C LYS A 301 -8.73 31.30 10.77
N ASN A 302 -9.96 31.59 10.36
CA ASN A 302 -10.59 32.90 10.52
C ASN A 302 -11.30 33.05 11.87
N VAL A 303 -11.60 31.95 12.56
CA VAL A 303 -12.23 31.97 13.89
C VAL A 303 -11.13 32.05 14.95
N GLN A 304 -10.95 33.25 15.54
CA GLN A 304 -10.13 33.41 16.74
C GLN A 304 -10.58 32.42 17.81
N LYS A 305 -9.61 31.81 18.51
CA LYS A 305 -9.69 30.76 19.56
C LYS A 305 -10.77 31.01 20.64
N SER A 306 -12.05 30.98 20.29
CA SER A 306 -13.15 31.05 21.25
C SER A 306 -13.56 29.62 21.60
N ASN A 307 -13.33 29.25 22.87
CA ASN A 307 -13.89 28.08 23.56
C ASN A 307 -14.02 26.78 22.73
N MET A 308 -12.95 26.35 22.06
CA MET A 308 -12.93 24.99 21.53
C MET A 308 -12.90 24.00 22.69
N ALA A 309 -13.94 23.16 22.78
CA ALA A 309 -13.99 22.08 23.75
C ALA A 309 -12.71 21.23 23.67
N LYS A 310 -12.15 20.88 24.83
CA LYS A 310 -10.97 20.01 24.93
C LYS A 310 -11.24 18.70 24.19
N LYS A 311 -10.40 18.39 23.21
CA LYS A 311 -10.43 17.11 22.49
C LYS A 311 -9.32 16.21 23.02
N TYR A 312 -9.52 14.91 22.95
CA TYR A 312 -8.59 13.92 23.49
C TYR A 312 -8.18 12.89 22.42
N TYR A 313 -6.97 12.35 22.58
CA TYR A 313 -6.30 11.46 21.64
C TYR A 313 -5.76 10.22 22.36
N LEU A 314 -5.99 9.06 21.73
CA LEU A 314 -5.43 7.78 22.14
C LEU A 314 -4.40 7.21 21.15
N GLY A 315 -4.41 7.67 19.90
CA GLY A 315 -3.58 7.12 18.83
C GLY A 315 -4.00 5.73 18.34
N LEU A 316 -5.31 5.54 18.15
CA LEU A 316 -5.88 4.33 17.57
C LEU A 316 -6.58 4.66 16.24
N SER A 317 -6.37 3.82 15.24
CA SER A 317 -7.29 3.70 14.09
C SER A 317 -8.24 2.55 14.38
N MET A 318 -9.53 2.84 14.43
CA MET A 318 -10.55 1.92 14.92
C MET A 318 -11.63 1.63 13.87
N LEU A 319 -12.20 0.44 13.93
CA LEU A 319 -13.29 -0.03 13.09
C LEU A 319 -14.34 -0.71 13.95
N THR A 320 -15.62 -0.36 13.80
CA THR A 320 -16.69 -1.11 14.45
C THR A 320 -16.80 -2.46 13.77
N LEU A 321 -16.86 -3.52 14.57
CA LEU A 321 -17.03 -4.86 14.05
C LEU A 321 -18.49 -5.07 13.69
N THR A 322 -18.84 -4.83 12.42
CA THR A 322 -20.13 -5.27 11.87
C THR A 322 -20.10 -6.78 11.64
N ASN A 323 -21.27 -7.43 11.59
CA ASN A 323 -21.35 -8.89 11.32
C ASN A 323 -20.59 -9.24 10.03
N TYR A 324 -20.77 -8.44 8.97
CA TYR A 324 -20.05 -8.60 7.72
C TYR A 324 -18.53 -8.54 7.90
N ILE A 325 -18.00 -7.53 8.60
CA ILE A 325 -16.56 -7.42 8.84
C ILE A 325 -16.04 -8.57 9.71
N ALA A 326 -16.78 -8.95 10.75
CA ALA A 326 -16.44 -10.06 11.62
C ALA A 326 -16.28 -11.36 10.81
N GLU A 327 -17.30 -11.70 10.01
CA GLU A 327 -17.30 -12.90 9.17
C GLU A 327 -16.15 -12.91 8.16
N GLN A 328 -15.91 -11.79 7.47
CA GLN A 328 -14.81 -11.68 6.51
C GLN A 328 -13.44 -11.87 7.19
N LEU A 329 -13.24 -11.28 8.37
CA LEU A 329 -12.00 -11.41 9.12
C LEU A 329 -11.80 -12.83 9.68
N GLN A 330 -12.87 -13.46 10.17
CA GLN A 330 -12.84 -14.82 10.68
C GLN A 330 -12.56 -15.85 9.57
N GLN A 331 -13.17 -15.68 8.39
CA GLN A 331 -12.92 -16.55 7.23
C GLN A 331 -11.48 -16.49 6.75
N GLN A 332 -10.88 -15.29 6.74
CA GLN A 332 -9.54 -15.10 6.19
C GLN A 332 -8.41 -15.27 7.22
N LYS A 333 -8.69 -15.18 8.53
CA LYS A 333 -7.65 -15.24 9.57
C LYS A 333 -8.02 -16.25 10.66
N ARG A 334 -7.38 -17.42 10.63
CA ARG A 334 -7.52 -18.52 11.63
C ARG A 334 -7.37 -18.10 13.10
N ASN A 335 -6.75 -16.96 13.40
CA ASN A 335 -6.46 -16.50 14.77
C ASN A 335 -7.23 -15.23 15.15
N PHE A 336 -8.26 -14.83 14.39
CA PHE A 336 -9.11 -13.71 14.79
C PHE A 336 -10.05 -14.15 15.92
N PRO A 337 -10.35 -13.27 16.92
CA PRO A 337 -11.24 -13.62 18.02
C PRO A 337 -12.62 -14.08 17.54
N ASP A 338 -13.22 -15.06 18.22
CA ASP A 338 -14.62 -15.41 18.02
C ASP A 338 -15.53 -14.37 18.69
N VAL A 339 -15.78 -13.28 17.97
CA VAL A 339 -16.54 -12.14 18.45
C VAL A 339 -17.36 -11.55 17.30
N SER A 340 -18.64 -11.28 17.57
CA SER A 340 -19.57 -10.71 16.58
C SER A 340 -19.75 -9.19 16.72
N LYS A 341 -19.35 -8.60 17.85
CA LYS A 341 -19.51 -7.17 18.15
C LYS A 341 -18.34 -6.61 18.94
N GLY A 342 -17.98 -5.37 18.66
CA GLY A 342 -16.90 -4.67 19.36
C GLY A 342 -16.25 -3.62 18.49
N VAL A 343 -15.12 -3.08 18.95
CA VAL A 343 -14.31 -2.12 18.20
C VAL A 343 -12.94 -2.73 17.92
N LEU A 344 -12.70 -3.07 16.65
CA LEU A 344 -11.42 -3.56 16.15
C LEU A 344 -10.38 -2.44 16.11
N ILE A 345 -9.22 -2.70 16.69
CA ILE A 345 -8.04 -1.85 16.51
C ILE A 345 -7.34 -2.24 15.21
N VAL A 346 -7.39 -1.35 14.22
CA VAL A 346 -6.72 -1.54 12.92
C VAL A 346 -5.24 -1.20 13.04
N LYS A 347 -4.93 -0.09 13.72
CA LYS A 347 -3.57 0.42 13.90
C LYS A 347 -3.44 1.10 15.26
N VAL A 348 -2.25 0.96 15.85
CA VAL A 348 -1.81 1.71 17.03
C VAL A 348 -0.68 2.62 16.58
N ASN A 349 -0.78 3.92 16.89
CA ASN A 349 0.21 4.90 16.49
C ASN A 349 1.45 4.83 17.40
N PRO A 350 2.67 4.85 16.83
CA PRO A 350 3.90 4.93 17.62
C PRO A 350 3.95 6.20 18.50
N GLY A 351 4.43 6.03 19.73
CA GLY A 351 4.51 7.08 20.76
C GLY A 351 3.15 7.50 21.33
N SER A 352 2.08 6.75 21.04
CA SER A 352 0.73 7.08 21.53
C SER A 352 0.44 6.55 22.93
N PRO A 353 -0.56 7.11 23.65
CA PRO A 353 -1.01 6.54 24.92
C PRO A 353 -1.41 5.07 24.81
N SER A 354 -1.95 4.67 23.67
CA SER A 354 -2.36 3.29 23.42
C SER A 354 -1.20 2.32 23.26
N GLU A 355 -0.15 2.73 22.57
CA GLU A 355 1.08 1.93 22.45
C GLU A 355 1.74 1.76 23.83
N ALA A 356 1.85 2.85 24.60
CA ALA A 356 2.40 2.83 25.95
C ALA A 356 1.60 1.92 26.91
N ALA A 357 0.28 1.82 26.71
CA ALA A 357 -0.58 0.92 27.46
C ALA A 357 -0.50 -0.55 27.00
N GLY A 358 0.16 -0.84 25.87
CA GLY A 358 0.32 -2.20 25.34
C GLY A 358 -0.84 -2.69 24.47
N LEU A 359 -1.68 -1.79 23.94
CA LEU A 359 -2.67 -2.13 22.92
C LEU A 359 -1.97 -2.51 21.62
N GLN A 360 -2.57 -3.44 20.87
CA GLN A 360 -2.01 -3.96 19.63
C GLN A 360 -3.05 -3.92 18.49
N ALA A 361 -2.55 -3.83 17.26
CA ALA A 361 -3.39 -4.06 16.10
C ALA A 361 -4.01 -5.46 16.15
N LYS A 362 -5.28 -5.56 15.75
CA LYS A 362 -6.16 -6.75 15.82
C LYS A 362 -6.74 -7.07 17.19
N ASP A 363 -6.43 -6.32 18.24
CA ASP A 363 -7.23 -6.37 19.47
C ASP A 363 -8.67 -5.91 19.15
N VAL A 364 -9.65 -6.56 19.78
CA VAL A 364 -11.05 -6.14 19.71
C VAL A 364 -11.48 -5.63 21.08
N ILE A 365 -11.74 -4.33 21.19
CA ILE A 365 -12.26 -3.70 22.40
C ILE A 365 -13.72 -4.11 22.53
N VAL A 366 -14.06 -4.79 23.64
CA VAL A 366 -15.42 -5.27 23.91
C VAL A 366 -16.08 -4.54 25.08
N ALA A 367 -15.30 -3.90 25.95
CA ALA A 367 -15.84 -3.05 27.01
C ALA A 367 -14.89 -1.92 27.41
N VAL A 368 -15.46 -0.86 27.97
CA VAL A 368 -14.77 0.27 28.60
C VAL A 368 -15.38 0.45 29.99
N ASP A 369 -14.57 0.38 31.04
CA ASP A 369 -15.00 0.50 32.45
C ASP A 369 -16.19 -0.42 32.79
N GLY A 370 -16.17 -1.65 32.23
CA GLY A 370 -17.23 -2.65 32.40
C GLY A 370 -18.46 -2.45 31.51
N LYS A 371 -18.61 -1.31 30.83
CA LYS A 371 -19.70 -1.08 29.86
C LYS A 371 -19.35 -1.71 28.52
N GLN A 372 -20.23 -2.56 27.98
CA GLN A 372 -20.05 -3.14 26.65
C GLN A 372 -19.94 -2.06 25.58
N MET A 373 -18.96 -2.22 24.69
CA MET A 373 -18.74 -1.35 23.54
C MET A 373 -19.13 -2.08 22.27
N SER A 374 -20.00 -1.46 21.48
CA SER A 374 -20.42 -2.00 20.20
C SER A 374 -20.00 -1.13 19.03
N THR A 375 -19.66 0.15 19.23
CA THR A 375 -19.33 1.06 18.11
C THR A 375 -18.15 1.99 18.40
N VAL A 376 -17.48 2.41 17.33
CA VAL A 376 -16.41 3.43 17.37
C VAL A 376 -16.94 4.76 17.91
N SER A 377 -18.21 5.11 17.62
CA SER A 377 -18.84 6.33 18.13
C SER A 377 -18.93 6.34 19.65
N GLU A 378 -19.32 5.21 20.26
CA GLU A 378 -19.31 5.03 21.72
C GLU A 378 -17.89 5.17 22.30
N MET A 379 -16.91 4.55 21.65
CA MET A 379 -15.52 4.63 22.07
C MET A 379 -15.01 6.09 22.08
N TYR A 380 -15.31 6.88 21.05
CA TYR A 380 -14.93 8.30 21.05
C TYR A 380 -15.63 9.14 22.12
N LYS A 381 -16.88 8.80 22.53
CA LYS A 381 -17.53 9.45 23.67
C LYS A 381 -16.75 9.20 24.96
N CYS A 382 -16.26 7.97 25.16
CA CYS A 382 -15.39 7.64 26.29
C CYS A 382 -14.06 8.39 26.24
N ILE A 383 -13.41 8.45 25.07
CA ILE A 383 -12.14 9.18 24.85
C ILE A 383 -12.28 10.66 25.19
N ASN A 384 -13.35 11.30 24.69
CA ASN A 384 -13.57 12.74 24.87
C ASN A 384 -13.88 13.15 26.32
N ASN A 385 -14.15 12.20 27.22
CA ASN A 385 -14.26 12.50 28.64
C ASN A 385 -12.90 12.81 29.29
N GLY A 386 -11.78 12.46 28.62
CA GLY A 386 -10.42 12.75 29.08
C GLY A 386 -9.97 11.98 30.33
N LYS A 387 -10.78 11.04 30.80
CA LYS A 387 -10.51 10.27 32.01
C LYS A 387 -9.74 9.00 31.69
N LYS A 388 -8.96 8.54 32.68
CA LYS A 388 -8.39 7.20 32.70
C LYS A 388 -9.51 6.18 32.54
N MET A 389 -9.31 5.20 31.66
CA MET A 389 -10.28 4.17 31.35
C MET A 389 -9.65 2.79 31.31
N LYS A 390 -10.41 1.79 31.76
CA LYS A 390 -10.04 0.38 31.70
C LYS A 390 -10.70 -0.25 30.48
N LEU A 391 -9.90 -0.57 29.47
CA LEU A 391 -10.34 -1.27 28.28
C LEU A 391 -10.27 -2.76 28.49
N THR A 392 -11.35 -3.45 28.17
CA THR A 392 -11.35 -4.91 28.07
C THR A 392 -11.24 -5.26 26.60
N VAL A 393 -10.15 -5.94 26.23
CA VAL A 393 -9.85 -6.33 24.85
C VAL A 393 -9.81 -7.84 24.70
N LEU A 394 -10.24 -8.32 23.54
CA LEU A 394 -10.00 -9.68 23.08
C LEU A 394 -8.77 -9.67 22.17
N ARG A 395 -7.73 -10.37 22.62
CA ARG A 395 -6.52 -10.61 21.83
C ARG A 395 -6.47 -12.10 21.53
N LYS A 396 -6.72 -12.47 20.27
CA LYS A 396 -7.09 -13.86 19.92
C LYS A 396 -8.33 -14.25 20.76
N ASN A 397 -8.32 -15.38 21.47
CA ASN A 397 -9.44 -15.78 22.32
C ASN A 397 -9.22 -15.48 23.82
N GLU A 398 -8.23 -14.64 24.15
CA GLU A 398 -7.95 -14.24 25.53
C GLU A 398 -8.48 -12.84 25.82
N LYS A 399 -9.10 -12.69 26.99
CA LYS A 399 -9.63 -11.43 27.49
C LYS A 399 -8.59 -10.76 28.37
N ILE A 400 -8.19 -9.55 27.99
CA ILE A 400 -7.13 -8.77 28.65
C ILE A 400 -7.69 -7.42 29.05
N ASP A 401 -7.43 -7.01 30.29
CA ASP A 401 -7.77 -5.69 30.76
C ASP A 401 -6.55 -4.75 30.68
N ILE A 402 -6.68 -3.67 29.92
CA ILE A 402 -5.62 -2.68 29.66
C ILE A 402 -6.11 -1.32 30.09
N THR A 403 -5.31 -0.62 30.89
CA THR A 403 -5.66 0.73 31.36
C THR A 403 -4.94 1.78 30.56
N VAL A 404 -5.68 2.77 30.05
CA VAL A 404 -5.12 3.84 29.21
C VAL A 404 -5.63 5.21 29.66
N ILE A 405 -4.81 6.25 29.43
CA ILE A 405 -5.14 7.64 29.76
C ILE A 405 -5.10 8.46 28.46
N PRO A 406 -6.22 9.04 28.01
CA PRO A 406 -6.23 9.92 26.84
C PRO A 406 -5.37 11.17 27.05
N GLN A 407 -4.68 11.60 26.00
CA GLN A 407 -3.91 12.84 25.99
C GLN A 407 -4.75 13.96 25.39
N GLU A 408 -4.72 15.16 25.97
CA GLU A 408 -5.38 16.35 25.38
C GLU A 408 -4.72 16.69 24.03
N THR A 409 -5.55 16.90 23.00
CA THR A 409 -5.07 17.33 21.69
C THR A 409 -4.78 18.83 21.70
N ILE A 410 -3.74 19.20 20.98
CA ILE A 410 -3.23 20.56 20.87
C ILE A 410 -4.15 21.48 20.08
#